data_AF-Q7NK67-F1
#
_entry.id   AF-Q7NK67-F1
#
_cell.length_a   1.000
_cell.length_b   1.000
_cell.length_c   1.000
_cell.angle_alpha   90.00
_cell.angle_beta   90.00
_cell.angle_gamma   90.00
#
_symmetry.space_group_name_H-M   'P 1'
#
loop_
_entity.id
_entity.type
_entity.pdbx_description
1 polymer ?
#
loop_
_entity_poly.entity_id
_entity_poly.type
_entity_poly.pdbx_seq_one_letter_code
_entity_poly.pdbx_strand_id
1 'polypeptide(L)' 'MTSWKFQVATPLGFTVRMTENYWQRLLEKHPDLFDKECLVKQALTTPLEVRRSSRDSNVLLFYIPTKV' A
#
# COMPACT_ATOMS: atom_id res chain seq x y z
N MET A 1 -15.58 -7.94 -15.37
CA MET A 1 -14.73 -8.83 -14.53
C MET A 1 -13.77 -7.94 -13.75
N THR A 2 -13.78 -8.00 -12.42
CA THR A 2 -12.88 -7.18 -11.59
C THR A 2 -11.50 -7.82 -11.56
N SER A 3 -10.51 -7.22 -12.22
CA SER A 3 -9.12 -7.70 -12.17
C SER A 3 -8.41 -7.16 -10.94
N TRP A 4 -7.91 -8.05 -10.10
CA TRP A 4 -7.12 -7.70 -8.92
C TRP A 4 -5.66 -7.50 -9.31
N LYS A 5 -5.07 -6.36 -8.94
CA LYS A 5 -3.62 -6.16 -9.04
C LYS A 5 -2.90 -6.98 -7.97
N PHE A 6 -3.37 -6.85 -6.72
CA PHE A 6 -2.87 -7.61 -5.60
C PHE A 6 -3.85 -7.66 -4.44
N GLN A 7 -3.66 -8.67 -3.59
CA GLN A 7 -4.34 -8.82 -2.32
C GLN A 7 -3.29 -9.19 -1.27
N VAL A 8 -3.18 -8.39 -0.22
CA VAL A 8 -2.12 -8.53 0.78
C VAL A 8 -2.73 -8.53 2.18
N ALA A 9 -2.43 -9.58 2.95
CA ALA A 9 -2.74 -9.61 4.38
C ALA A 9 -1.73 -8.74 5.13
N THR A 10 -2.24 -7.90 6.02
CA THR A 10 -1.42 -7.02 6.88
C THR A 10 -1.23 -7.65 8.26
N PRO A 11 -0.17 -7.29 9.01
CA PRO A 11 0.03 -7.77 10.38
C PRO A 11 -1.04 -7.29 11.36
N LEU A 12 -1.87 -6.31 10.96
CA LEU A 12 -3.01 -5.83 11.75
C LEU A 12 -4.27 -6.71 11.62
N GLY A 13 -4.20 -7.81 10.86
CA GLY A 13 -5.29 -8.79 10.76
C GLY A 13 -6.33 -8.50 9.68
N PHE A 14 -6.07 -7.54 8.78
CA PHE A 14 -6.95 -7.25 7.63
C PHE A 14 -6.23 -7.35 6.29
N THR A 15 -7.00 -7.56 5.22
CA THR A 15 -6.48 -7.70 3.85
C THR A 15 -6.73 -6.44 3.04
N VAL A 16 -5.66 -5.87 2.48
CA VAL A 16 -5.72 -4.79 1.50
C VAL A 16 -5.90 -5.39 0.12
N ARG A 17 -6.92 -4.93 -0.60
CA ARG A 17 -7.24 -5.37 -1.96
C ARG A 17 -7.11 -4.20 -2.93
N MET A 18 -6.31 -4.40 -3.98
CA MET A 18 -6.07 -3.41 -5.02
C MET A 18 -6.50 -3.97 -6.36
N THR A 19 -7.28 -3.21 -7.13
CA THR A 19 -7.65 -3.58 -8.50
C THR A 19 -6.70 -2.96 -9.51
N GLU A 20 -6.56 -3.56 -10.69
CA GLU A 20 -5.72 -2.99 -11.76
C GLU A 20 -6.18 -1.58 -12.12
N ASN A 21 -7.49 -1.38 -12.29
CA ASN A 21 -8.05 -0.07 -12.64
C ASN A 21 -7.77 1.01 -11.60
N TYR A 22 -7.83 0.67 -10.30
CA TYR A 22 -7.52 1.63 -9.25
C TYR A 22 -6.01 1.90 -9.16
N TRP A 23 -5.18 0.87 -9.37
CA TRP A 23 -3.72 1.03 -9.43
C TRP A 23 -3.31 1.97 -10.56
N GLN A 24 -3.88 1.83 -11.76
CA GLN A 24 -3.61 2.74 -12.88
C GLN A 24 -3.99 4.20 -12.55
N ARG A 25 -5.17 4.42 -11.94
CA ARG A 25 -5.57 5.75 -11.45
C ARG A 25 -4.65 6.31 -10.37
N LEU A 26 -4.07 5.44 -9.55
CA LEU A 26 -3.11 5.83 -8.52
C LEU A 26 -1.80 6.29 -9.17
N LEU A 27 -1.32 5.58 -10.19
CA LEU A 27 -0.13 5.93 -10.97
C LEU A 27 -0.27 7.27 -11.71
N GLU A 28 -1.45 7.58 -12.24
CA GLU A 28 -1.73 8.89 -12.86
C GLU A 28 -1.57 10.06 -11.87
N LYS A 29 -1.95 9.85 -10.60
CA LYS A 29 -1.84 10.88 -9.55
C LYS A 29 -0.47 10.92 -8.89
N HIS A 30 0.20 9.78 -8.84
CA HIS A 30 1.45 9.56 -8.13
C HIS A 30 2.40 8.76 -9.03
N PRO A 31 3.00 9.39 -10.06
CA PRO A 31 3.89 8.72 -11.00
C PRO A 31 5.12 8.11 -10.31
N ASP A 32 5.51 8.62 -9.13
CA ASP A 32 6.62 8.08 -8.32
C ASP A 32 6.38 6.64 -7.82
N LEU A 33 5.13 6.15 -7.89
CA LEU A 33 4.78 4.77 -7.55
C LEU A 33 5.04 3.78 -8.69
N PHE A 34 5.45 4.26 -9.87
CA PHE A 34 5.83 3.41 -10.99
C PHE A 34 6.97 2.46 -10.57
N ASP A 35 6.85 1.17 -10.91
CA ASP A 35 7.74 0.08 -10.46
C ASP A 35 7.90 -0.11 -8.94
N LYS A 36 7.07 0.56 -8.11
CA LYS A 36 7.10 0.42 -6.64
C LYS A 36 6.11 -0.60 -6.10
N GLU A 37 5.42 -1.36 -6.95
CA GLU A 37 4.40 -2.34 -6.53
C GLU A 37 4.95 -3.33 -5.49
N CYS A 38 6.17 -3.85 -5.70
CA CYS A 38 6.81 -4.78 -4.78
C CYS A 38 7.08 -4.13 -3.40
N LEU A 39 7.52 -2.87 -3.39
CA LEU A 39 7.76 -2.11 -2.16
C LEU A 39 6.46 -1.81 -1.42
N VAL A 40 5.39 -1.50 -2.14
CA VAL A 40 4.05 -1.30 -1.55
C VAL A 40 3.56 -2.60 -0.91
N LYS A 41 3.69 -3.73 -1.60
CA LYS A 41 3.35 -5.06 -1.05
C LYS A 41 4.16 -5.35 0.21
N GLN A 42 5.47 -5.11 0.19
CA GLN A 42 6.36 -5.28 1.34
C GLN A 42 5.93 -4.41 2.53
N ALA A 43 5.61 -3.13 2.28
CA ALA A 43 5.16 -2.22 3.32
C ALA A 43 3.86 -2.69 3.98
N LEU A 44 2.97 -3.33 3.23
CA LEU A 44 1.73 -3.87 3.76
C LEU A 44 1.92 -5.21 4.50
N THR A 45 2.82 -6.09 4.03
CA THR A 45 3.07 -7.41 4.66
C THR A 45 3.96 -7.34 5.88
N THR A 46 5.04 -6.56 5.80
CA THR A 46 6.14 -6.54 6.77
C THR A 46 6.62 -5.10 7.01
N PRO A 47 5.72 -4.22 7.50
CA PRO A 47 6.11 -2.87 7.91
C PRO A 47 7.07 -2.93 9.09
N LEU A 48 7.98 -1.95 9.16
CA LEU A 48 8.76 -1.69 10.36
C LEU A 48 7.93 -0.95 11.40
N GLU A 49 7.13 0.00 10.94
CA GLU A 49 6.26 0.80 11.80
C GLU A 49 4.92 1.04 11.12
N VAL A 50 3.84 0.94 11.90
CA VAL A 50 2.50 1.32 11.46
C VAL A 50 2.00 2.45 12.33
N ARG A 51 1.68 3.59 11.72
CA ARG A 51 1.13 4.75 12.41
C ARG A 51 -0.29 5.01 11.96
N ARG A 52 -1.05 5.65 12.83
CA ARG A 52 -2.34 6.27 12.47
C ARG A 52 -2.08 7.71 12.06
N SER A 53 -2.72 8.19 11.00
CA SER A 53 -2.60 9.60 10.60
C SER A 53 -3.15 10.51 11.69
N SER A 54 -2.44 11.62 11.94
CA SER A 54 -2.88 12.65 12.89
C SER A 54 -4.04 13.49 12.36
N ARG A 55 -4.27 13.50 11.03
CA ARG A 55 -5.34 14.27 10.38
C ARG A 55 -6.61 13.45 10.18
N ASP A 56 -6.47 12.17 9.90
CA ASP A 56 -7.61 11.27 9.69
C ASP A 56 -7.37 9.94 10.39
N SER A 57 -8.20 9.69 11.39
CA SER A 57 -8.14 8.49 12.20
C SER A 57 -8.48 7.21 11.39
N ASN A 58 -9.05 7.32 10.20
CA ASN A 58 -9.31 6.15 9.34
C ASN A 58 -8.11 5.81 8.43
N VAL A 59 -7.05 6.63 8.46
CA VAL A 59 -5.86 6.43 7.62
C VAL A 59 -4.73 5.80 8.43
N LEU A 60 -4.23 4.67 7.93
CA LEU A 60 -3.06 3.96 8.45
C LEU A 60 -1.87 4.18 7.50
N LEU A 61 -0.71 4.42 8.08
CA LEU A 61 0.55 4.70 7.39
C LEU A 61 1.53 3.57 7.71
N PHE A 62 2.02 2.91 6.66
CA PHE A 62 2.95 1.79 6.75
C PHE A 62 4.34 2.24 6.32
N TYR A 63 5.33 2.12 7.21
CA TYR A 63 6.70 2.53 6.95
C TYR A 63 7.61 1.31 6.81
N ILE A 64 8.45 1.33 5.77
CA ILE A 64 9.54 0.38 5.56
C ILE A 64 10.88 1.11 5.72
N PRO A 65 11.94 0.43 6.16
CA PRO A 65 13.25 1.04 6.24
C PRO A 65 13.68 1.45 4.83
N THR A 66 13.99 2.73 4.67
CA THR A 66 14.77 3.17 3.51
C THR A 66 16.15 2.58 3.71
N LYS A 67 16.56 1.61 2.89
CA LYS A 67 17.96 1.16 2.90
C LYS A 67 18.83 2.39 2.61
N VAL A 68 19.61 2.78 3.61
CA VAL A 68 20.74 3.72 3.48
C VAL A 68 21.88 3.04 2.74
#